data_AF-A0A7E6E4E8-F1
#
_entry.id   AF-A0A7E6E4E8-F1
#
_cell.length_a   1.000
_cell.length_b   1.000
_cell.length_c   1.000
_cell.angle_alpha   90.00
_cell.angle_beta   90.00
_cell.angle_gamma   90.00
#
_symmetry.space_group_name_H-M   'P 1'
#
loop_
_entity.id
_entity.type
_entity.pdbx_description
1 polymer ?
#
loop_
_entity_poly.entity_id
_entity_poly.type
_entity_poly.pdbx_seq_one_letter_code
_entity_poly.pdbx_strand_id
1 'polypeptide(L)'
;MLPPAHRQAFVRHRLEEAFRVARAGHPQPLPVLAYARLTSRSSGRFLSQDDLVQTVGVSAALGAAGVVLWGNLGISSSQEKCWHLRDYLVGTLGPYVINVTRAATACSHQWCHGHGRCVRRDPGQLEAFLHLRPDGSPGAWESFRCRCYGGWAGPTCQEPRPKPGPEETA
;
A
#
# COMPACT_ATOMS: atom_id res chain seq x y z
N MET A 1 6.41 -19.37 9.03
CA MET A 1 5.58 -18.19 8.70
C MET A 1 5.14 -17.59 10.02
N LEU A 2 5.12 -16.26 10.19
CA LEU A 2 4.69 -15.67 11.47
C LEU A 2 3.23 -16.07 11.77
N PRO A 3 2.86 -16.28 13.05
CA PRO A 3 1.47 -16.51 13.44
C PRO A 3 0.58 -15.36 12.93
N PRO A 4 -0.67 -15.62 12.51
CA PRO A 4 -1.58 -14.60 11.96
C PRO A 4 -1.60 -13.29 12.77
N ALA A 5 -1.68 -13.41 14.10
CA ALA A 5 -1.70 -12.29 15.04
C ALA A 5 -0.51 -11.31 14.93
N HIS A 6 0.62 -11.75 14.36
CA HIS A 6 1.85 -10.95 14.28
C HIS A 6 2.17 -10.46 12.86
N ARG A 7 1.48 -10.98 11.82
CA ARG A 7 1.80 -10.67 10.42
C ARG A 7 1.61 -9.20 10.13
N GLN A 8 0.48 -8.65 10.55
CA GLN A 8 0.17 -7.24 10.34
C GLN A 8 1.15 -6.31 11.05
N ALA A 9 1.41 -6.57 12.34
CA ALA A 9 2.30 -5.77 13.15
C ALA A 9 3.73 -5.75 12.57
N PHE A 10 4.21 -6.90 12.10
CA PHE A 10 5.50 -7.00 11.43
C PHE A 10 5.59 -6.10 10.19
N VAL A 11 4.60 -6.14 9.31
CA VAL A 11 4.59 -5.32 8.09
C VAL A 11 4.42 -3.84 8.44
N ARG A 12 3.48 -3.52 9.34
CA ARG A 12 3.17 -2.16 9.79
C ARG A 12 4.41 -1.47 10.35
N HIS A 13 5.09 -2.09 11.31
CA HIS A 13 6.24 -1.46 11.96
C HIS A 13 7.42 -1.23 11.01
N ARG A 14 7.66 -2.13 10.05
CA ARG A 14 8.69 -1.91 9.02
C ARG A 14 8.37 -0.73 8.12
N LEU A 15 7.10 -0.54 7.77
CA LEU A 15 6.66 0.59 6.97
C LEU A 15 6.64 1.90 7.74
N GLU A 16 6.17 1.89 8.99
CA GLU A 16 6.23 3.04 9.88
C GLU A 16 7.67 3.56 10.03
N GLU A 17 8.63 2.65 10.17
CA GLU A 17 10.05 3.00 10.22
C GLU A 17 10.54 3.56 8.88
N ALA A 18 10.18 2.95 7.75
CA ALA A 18 10.51 3.49 6.43
C ALA A 18 9.95 4.91 6.23
N PHE A 19 8.71 5.18 6.68
CA PHE A 19 8.14 6.53 6.63
C PHE A 19 8.81 7.50 7.60
N ARG A 20 9.26 7.03 8.78
CA ARG A 20 10.03 7.84 9.72
C ARG A 20 11.32 8.32 9.08
N VAL A 21 12.07 7.42 8.45
CA VAL A 21 13.33 7.73 7.75
C VAL A 21 13.07 8.59 6.51
N ALA A 22 12.04 8.29 5.71
CA ALA A 22 11.72 9.05 4.50
C ALA A 22 11.38 10.53 4.74
N ARG A 23 11.00 10.89 5.98
CA ARG A 23 10.75 12.28 6.41
C ARG A 23 11.98 12.97 6.99
N ALA A 24 13.02 12.23 7.35
CA ALA A 24 14.22 12.77 7.98
C ALA A 24 15.18 13.29 6.91
N GLY A 25 15.57 14.56 7.00
CA GLY A 25 16.62 15.13 6.15
C GLY A 25 16.20 15.49 4.72
N HIS A 26 14.90 15.54 4.41
CA HIS A 26 14.39 15.90 3.09
C HIS A 26 13.29 16.97 3.17
N PRO A 27 13.29 18.00 2.28
CA PRO A 27 12.22 19.01 2.22
C PRO A 27 10.84 18.42 1.91
N GLN A 28 10.80 17.30 1.19
CA GLN A 28 9.59 16.52 0.93
C GLN A 28 9.82 15.04 1.28
N PRO A 29 8.80 14.33 1.81
CA PRO A 29 8.96 12.93 2.14
C PRO A 29 9.25 12.07 0.91
N LEU A 30 10.25 11.20 0.99
CA LEU A 30 10.58 10.25 -0.07
C LEU A 30 9.45 9.21 -0.29
N PRO A 31 9.22 8.74 -1.53
CA PRO A 31 8.28 7.66 -1.78
C PRO A 31 8.79 6.34 -1.17
N VAL A 32 7.93 5.68 -0.38
CA VAL A 32 8.23 4.36 0.18
C VAL A 32 7.60 3.28 -0.71
N LEU A 33 8.42 2.41 -1.27
CA LEU A 33 7.97 1.21 -1.99
C LEU A 33 8.25 -0.04 -1.14
N ALA A 34 7.19 -0.77 -0.79
CA ALA A 34 7.33 -1.98 0.00
C ALA A 34 7.79 -3.15 -0.87
N TYR A 35 8.77 -3.93 -0.42
CA TYR A 35 9.19 -5.15 -1.12
C TYR A 35 8.43 -6.35 -0.54
N ALA A 36 7.64 -7.04 -1.35
CA ALA A 36 6.79 -8.15 -0.91
C ALA A 36 7.08 -9.43 -1.72
N ARG A 37 7.22 -10.57 -1.03
CA ARG A 37 7.40 -11.87 -1.69
C ARG A 37 6.05 -12.43 -2.12
N LEU A 38 6.01 -13.12 -3.26
CA LEU A 38 4.84 -13.87 -3.71
C LEU A 38 4.60 -15.16 -2.93
N THR A 39 5.63 -15.65 -2.22
CA THR A 39 5.61 -16.92 -1.50
C THR A 39 6.05 -16.77 -0.05
N SER A 40 5.49 -17.62 0.81
CA SER A 40 5.92 -17.75 2.19
C SER A 40 7.35 -18.27 2.27
N ARG A 41 8.22 -17.61 3.05
CA ARG A 41 9.62 -18.01 3.24
C ARG A 41 9.79 -19.43 3.78
N SER A 42 8.88 -19.88 4.64
CA SER A 42 9.02 -21.17 5.32
C SER A 42 8.48 -22.34 4.50
N SER A 43 7.41 -22.14 3.73
CA SER A 43 6.75 -23.23 3.00
C SER A 43 6.95 -23.18 1.50
N GLY A 44 7.44 -22.07 0.94
CA GLY A 44 7.54 -21.86 -0.51
C GLY A 44 6.18 -21.75 -1.23
N ARG A 45 5.05 -21.91 -0.51
CA ARG A 45 3.71 -21.78 -1.07
C ARG A 45 3.39 -20.32 -1.39
N PHE A 46 2.61 -20.11 -2.45
CA PHE A 46 2.05 -18.80 -2.77
C PHE A 46 1.24 -18.25 -1.58
N LEU A 47 1.30 -16.93 -1.40
CA LEU A 47 0.55 -16.24 -0.37
C LEU A 47 -0.96 -16.41 -0.61
N SER A 48 -1.71 -16.69 0.45
CA SER A 48 -3.18 -16.69 0.36
C SER A 48 -3.72 -15.26 0.19
N GLN A 49 -4.99 -15.10 -0.15
CA GLN A 49 -5.62 -13.78 -0.16
C GLN A 49 -5.51 -13.07 1.19
N ASP A 50 -5.67 -13.79 2.30
CA ASP A 50 -5.50 -13.24 3.66
C ASP A 50 -4.06 -12.74 3.88
N ASP A 51 -3.07 -13.48 3.37
CA ASP A 51 -1.67 -13.02 3.44
C ASP A 51 -1.42 -11.77 2.61
N LEU A 52 -2.07 -11.64 1.44
CA LEU A 52 -2.02 -10.43 0.64
C LEU A 52 -2.65 -9.24 1.37
N VAL A 53 -3.77 -9.45 2.07
CA VAL A 53 -4.39 -8.44 2.96
C VAL A 53 -3.40 -7.99 4.03
N GLN A 54 -2.75 -8.94 4.69
CA GLN A 54 -1.81 -8.67 5.76
C GLN A 54 -0.42 -8.20 5.29
N THR A 55 -0.21 -8.00 3.98
CA THR A 55 1.05 -7.51 3.41
C THR A 55 0.83 -6.31 2.48
N VAL A 56 0.31 -6.55 1.29
CA VAL A 56 -0.01 -5.53 0.28
C VAL A 56 -1.12 -4.61 0.79
N GLY A 57 -2.16 -5.15 1.42
CA GLY A 57 -3.24 -4.36 2.00
C GLY A 57 -2.76 -3.41 3.10
N VAL A 58 -1.91 -3.89 4.02
CA VAL A 58 -1.26 -3.05 5.04
C VAL A 58 -0.43 -1.95 4.39
N SER A 59 0.31 -2.28 3.35
CA SER A 59 1.16 -1.31 2.62
C SER A 59 0.32 -0.17 2.02
N ALA A 60 -0.78 -0.51 1.34
CA ALA A 60 -1.71 0.46 0.79
C ALA A 60 -2.36 1.30 1.90
N ALA A 61 -2.85 0.67 2.97
CA ALA A 61 -3.53 1.37 4.07
C ALA A 61 -2.63 2.38 4.80
N LEU A 62 -1.30 2.16 4.85
CA LEU A 62 -0.35 3.09 5.46
C LEU A 62 0.11 4.22 4.51
N GLY A 63 -0.30 4.17 3.24
CA GLY A 63 0.05 5.16 2.22
C GLY A 63 1.40 4.93 1.56
N ALA A 64 1.82 3.67 1.40
CA ALA A 64 2.98 3.35 0.58
C ALA A 64 2.77 3.88 -0.85
N ALA A 65 3.85 4.33 -1.48
CA ALA A 65 3.78 4.79 -2.87
C ALA A 65 3.54 3.62 -3.85
N GLY A 66 3.92 2.40 -3.45
CA GLY A 66 3.67 1.19 -4.20
C GLY A 66 4.25 -0.05 -3.51
N VAL A 67 4.11 -1.19 -4.17
CA VAL A 67 4.68 -2.46 -3.75
C VAL A 67 5.45 -3.07 -4.92
N VAL A 68 6.68 -3.52 -4.65
CA VAL A 68 7.48 -4.31 -5.59
C VAL A 68 7.30 -5.77 -5.22
N LEU A 69 6.67 -6.53 -6.13
CA LEU A 69 6.42 -7.95 -5.97
C LEU A 69 7.62 -8.75 -6.45
N TRP A 70 8.12 -9.64 -5.60
CA TRP A 70 9.31 -10.43 -5.89
C TRP A 70 9.06 -11.93 -5.76
N GLY A 71 9.64 -12.67 -6.71
CA GLY A 71 9.70 -14.12 -6.74
C GLY A 71 11.13 -14.58 -7.00
N ASN A 72 11.52 -15.72 -6.41
CA ASN A 72 12.78 -16.36 -6.79
C ASN A 72 12.60 -17.14 -8.11
N LEU A 73 13.69 -17.47 -8.80
CA LEU A 73 13.63 -18.27 -10.03
C LEU A 73 12.99 -19.65 -9.84
N GLY A 74 12.96 -20.15 -8.60
CA GLY A 74 12.38 -21.43 -8.25
C GLY A 74 10.86 -21.53 -8.48
N ILE A 75 10.12 -20.41 -8.55
CA ILE A 75 8.68 -20.41 -8.84
C ILE A 75 8.34 -20.53 -10.32
N SER A 76 9.33 -20.41 -11.21
CA SER A 76 9.17 -20.44 -12.66
C SER A 76 10.20 -21.37 -13.33
N SER A 77 10.70 -22.36 -12.60
CA SER A 77 11.81 -23.21 -13.03
C SER A 77 11.41 -24.41 -13.90
N SER A 78 10.11 -24.66 -14.10
CA SER A 78 9.59 -25.71 -14.97
C SER A 78 8.24 -25.28 -15.56
N GLN A 79 7.78 -25.97 -16.60
CA GLN A 79 6.49 -25.71 -17.24
C GLN A 79 5.33 -25.81 -16.24
N GLU A 80 5.32 -26.84 -15.40
CA GLU A 80 4.29 -27.07 -14.38
C GLU A 80 4.27 -25.93 -13.36
N LYS A 81 5.44 -25.47 -12.93
CA LYS A 81 5.54 -24.35 -11.99
C LYS A 81 5.08 -23.03 -12.60
N CYS A 82 5.40 -22.80 -13.88
CA CYS A 82 4.88 -21.65 -14.61
C CYS A 82 3.35 -21.69 -14.73
N TRP A 83 2.74 -22.86 -14.92
CA TRP A 83 1.28 -23.00 -14.89
C TRP A 83 0.70 -22.70 -13.51
N HIS A 84 1.29 -23.23 -12.43
CA HIS A 84 0.86 -22.87 -11.07
C HIS A 84 1.02 -21.38 -10.77
N LEU A 85 2.09 -20.75 -11.25
CA LEU A 85 2.28 -19.31 -11.13
C LEU A 85 1.18 -18.56 -11.89
N ARG A 86 0.89 -18.93 -13.14
CA ARG A 86 -0.21 -18.33 -13.93
C ARG A 86 -1.53 -18.43 -13.16
N ASP A 87 -1.87 -19.61 -12.66
CA ASP A 87 -3.14 -19.83 -11.97
C ASP A 87 -3.23 -18.98 -10.70
N TYR A 88 -2.11 -18.82 -9.97
CA TYR A 88 -2.04 -17.90 -8.83
C TYR A 88 -2.18 -16.42 -9.23
N LEU A 89 -1.52 -16.01 -10.32
CA LEU A 89 -1.60 -14.64 -10.83
C LEU A 89 -3.03 -14.30 -11.26
N VAL A 90 -3.71 -15.19 -11.98
CA VAL A 90 -5.06 -14.97 -12.51
C VAL A 90 -6.12 -15.15 -11.42
N GLY A 91 -5.97 -16.17 -10.58
CA GLY A 91 -7.01 -16.57 -9.62
C GLY A 91 -6.95 -15.85 -8.27
N THR A 92 -5.79 -15.30 -7.87
CA THR A 92 -5.63 -14.73 -6.52
C THR A 92 -4.93 -13.38 -6.53
N LEU A 93 -3.69 -13.31 -7.02
CA LEU A 93 -2.90 -12.09 -6.91
C LEU A 93 -3.47 -10.94 -7.75
N GLY A 94 -3.77 -11.20 -9.03
CA GLY A 94 -4.26 -10.21 -9.97
C GLY A 94 -5.56 -9.54 -9.49
N PRO A 95 -6.62 -10.32 -9.19
CA PRO A 95 -7.86 -9.76 -8.66
C PRO A 95 -7.66 -8.92 -7.39
N TYR A 96 -6.82 -9.39 -6.47
CA TYR A 96 -6.52 -8.66 -5.23
C TYR A 96 -5.78 -7.33 -5.49
N VAL A 97 -4.74 -7.36 -6.34
CA VAL A 97 -3.97 -6.17 -6.71
C VAL A 97 -4.84 -5.14 -7.44
N ILE A 98 -5.73 -5.59 -8.33
CA ILE A 98 -6.70 -4.71 -8.99
C ILE A 98 -7.63 -4.06 -7.97
N ASN A 99 -8.17 -4.85 -7.02
CA ASN A 99 -9.06 -4.34 -5.98
C ASN A 99 -8.39 -3.23 -5.15
N VAL A 100 -7.24 -3.52 -4.55
CA VAL A 100 -6.54 -2.56 -3.67
C VAL A 100 -6.07 -1.32 -4.44
N THR A 101 -5.63 -1.48 -5.69
CA THR A 101 -5.18 -0.36 -6.52
C THR A 101 -6.35 0.55 -6.89
N ARG A 102 -7.47 -0.01 -7.35
CA ARG A 102 -8.67 0.78 -7.69
C ARG A 102 -9.24 1.47 -6.46
N ALA A 103 -9.26 0.82 -5.31
CA ALA A 103 -9.71 1.41 -4.06
C ALA A 103 -8.82 2.59 -3.63
N ALA A 104 -7.49 2.43 -3.68
CA ALA A 104 -6.55 3.51 -3.35
C ALA A 104 -6.68 4.71 -4.30
N THR A 105 -6.84 4.45 -5.60
CA THR A 105 -7.07 5.50 -6.61
C THR A 105 -8.40 6.20 -6.39
N ALA A 106 -9.49 5.44 -6.17
CA ALA A 106 -10.81 6.01 -5.90
C ALA A 106 -10.79 6.89 -4.64
N CYS A 107 -10.17 6.42 -3.56
CA CYS A 107 -10.04 7.19 -2.33
C CYS A 107 -9.22 8.47 -2.55
N SER A 108 -8.10 8.39 -3.28
CA SER A 108 -7.31 9.57 -3.67
C SER A 108 -8.16 10.62 -4.38
N HIS A 109 -8.92 10.24 -5.40
CA HIS A 109 -9.73 11.18 -6.17
C HIS A 109 -10.93 11.73 -5.39
N GLN A 110 -11.65 10.87 -4.66
CA GLN A 110 -12.92 11.25 -4.02
C GLN A 110 -12.72 11.93 -2.67
N TRP A 111 -11.66 11.58 -1.93
CA TRP A 111 -11.43 12.08 -0.58
C TRP A 111 -10.27 13.07 -0.50
N CYS A 112 -9.24 12.86 -1.31
CA CYS A 112 -8.03 13.67 -1.33
C CYS A 112 -7.89 14.55 -2.58
N HIS A 113 -8.98 14.77 -3.31
CA HIS A 113 -9.05 15.59 -4.54
C HIS A 113 -8.05 15.18 -5.64
N GLY A 114 -7.54 13.95 -5.62
CA GLY A 114 -6.46 13.48 -6.51
C GLY A 114 -5.08 14.06 -6.17
N HIS A 115 -4.96 14.80 -5.08
CA HIS A 115 -3.77 15.54 -4.66
C HIS A 115 -3.13 14.97 -3.39
N GLY A 116 -3.51 13.75 -3.00
CA GLY A 116 -2.91 13.04 -1.89
C GLY A 116 -3.25 11.56 -1.87
N ARG A 117 -2.60 10.84 -0.96
CA ARG A 117 -2.89 9.43 -0.69
C ARG A 117 -3.78 9.30 0.54
N CYS A 118 -4.72 8.36 0.49
CA CYS A 118 -5.42 7.94 1.69
C CYS A 118 -4.52 7.12 2.59
N VAL A 119 -4.47 7.47 3.87
CA VAL A 119 -3.71 6.78 4.90
C VAL A 119 -4.60 6.53 6.10
N ARG A 120 -4.49 5.35 6.70
CA ARG A 120 -5.30 4.95 7.85
C ARG A 120 -5.18 6.00 8.97
N ARG A 121 -6.32 6.46 9.46
CA ARG A 121 -6.42 7.53 10.45
C ARG A 121 -5.85 7.06 11.79
N ASP A 122 -6.40 5.96 12.31
CA ASP A 122 -6.03 5.38 13.59
C ASP A 122 -5.18 4.10 13.38
N PRO A 123 -3.93 4.05 13.87
CA PRO A 123 -3.12 2.83 13.86
C PRO A 123 -3.79 1.63 14.55
N GLY A 124 -4.69 1.86 15.52
CA GLY A 124 -5.44 0.83 16.24
C GLY A 124 -6.57 0.19 15.42
N GLN A 125 -7.03 0.83 14.33
CA GLN A 125 -8.03 0.27 13.42
C GLN A 125 -7.40 -0.75 12.46
N LEU A 126 -7.01 -1.90 13.00
CA LEU A 126 -6.27 -2.94 12.29
C LEU A 126 -7.00 -3.44 11.03
N GLU A 127 -8.33 -3.48 11.05
CA GLU A 127 -9.17 -3.98 9.94
C GLU A 127 -9.46 -2.95 8.84
N ALA A 128 -9.01 -1.70 8.98
CA ALA A 128 -9.29 -0.64 8.00
C ALA A 128 -8.37 -0.74 6.76
N PHE A 129 -8.80 -1.46 5.73
CA PHE A 129 -8.08 -1.62 4.46
C PHE A 129 -8.72 -0.84 3.31
N LEU A 130 -7.91 -0.49 2.30
CA LEU A 130 -8.40 0.11 1.05
C LEU A 130 -8.83 -1.01 0.11
N HIS A 131 -10.09 -1.45 0.23
CA HIS A 131 -10.72 -2.41 -0.68
C HIS A 131 -12.00 -1.83 -1.26
N LEU A 132 -12.35 -2.28 -2.47
CA LEU A 132 -13.65 -2.03 -3.06
C LEU A 132 -14.73 -2.85 -2.33
N ARG A 133 -15.95 -2.33 -2.29
CA ARG A 133 -17.12 -3.07 -1.83
C ARG A 133 -17.41 -4.25 -2.76
N PRO A 134 -18.20 -5.26 -2.32
CA PRO A 134 -18.51 -6.44 -3.14
C PRO A 134 -19.18 -6.12 -4.49
N ASP A 135 -19.92 -5.01 -4.58
CA ASP A 135 -20.53 -4.49 -5.81
C ASP A 135 -19.55 -3.69 -6.70
N GLY A 136 -18.27 -3.62 -6.31
CA GLY A 136 -17.24 -2.86 -7.00
C GLY A 136 -17.25 -1.36 -6.70
N SER A 137 -18.17 -0.88 -5.86
CA SER A 137 -18.24 0.54 -5.51
C SER A 137 -17.16 0.94 -4.47
N PRO A 138 -16.76 2.22 -4.45
CA PRO A 138 -15.94 2.81 -3.39
C PRO A 138 -16.49 2.55 -1.98
N GLY A 139 -15.62 2.24 -1.03
CA GLY A 139 -15.97 2.15 0.39
C GLY A 139 -16.13 3.54 1.04
N ALA A 140 -16.65 3.58 2.27
CA ALA A 140 -16.59 4.79 3.08
C ALA A 140 -15.14 5.04 3.51
N TRP A 141 -14.63 6.24 3.23
CA TRP A 141 -13.23 6.61 3.52
C TRP A 141 -13.02 7.16 4.95
N GLU A 142 -14.00 6.98 5.84
CA GLU A 142 -14.03 7.55 7.20
C GLU A 142 -12.87 7.10 8.09
N SER A 143 -12.39 5.87 7.89
CA SER A 143 -11.20 5.32 8.57
C SER A 143 -9.88 5.87 8.00
N PHE A 144 -9.93 6.75 7.01
CA PHE A 144 -8.77 7.30 6.31
C PHE A 144 -8.70 8.82 6.42
N ARG A 145 -7.46 9.33 6.37
CA ARG A 145 -7.15 10.75 6.21
C ARG A 145 -6.26 10.93 4.99
N CYS A 146 -6.14 12.16 4.50
CA CYS A 146 -5.27 12.44 3.37
C CYS A 146 -3.83 12.76 3.81
N ARG A 147 -2.86 12.24 3.04
CA ARG A 147 -1.47 12.67 3.04
C ARG A 147 -1.17 13.30 1.69
N CYS A 148 -1.09 14.62 1.67
CA CYS A 148 -1.00 15.38 0.42
C CYS A 148 0.34 15.21 -0.29
N TYR A 149 0.30 15.30 -1.61
CA TYR A 149 1.47 15.38 -2.46
C TYR A 149 2.16 16.75 -2.29
N GLY A 150 3.41 16.84 -2.75
CA GLY A 150 4.16 18.09 -2.78
C GLY A 150 3.35 19.18 -3.49
N GLY A 151 3.25 20.36 -2.88
CA GLY A 151 2.47 21.47 -3.41
C GLY A 151 0.99 21.50 -2.98
N TRP A 152 0.53 20.57 -2.14
CA TRP A 152 -0.88 20.54 -1.67
C TRP A 152 -0.98 20.50 -0.13
N ALA A 153 -2.07 21.04 0.40
CA ALA A 153 -2.36 21.22 1.82
C ALA A 153 -3.87 21.11 2.12
N GLY A 154 -4.18 21.19 3.41
CA GLY A 154 -5.54 21.00 3.92
C GLY A 154 -5.87 19.54 4.26
N PRO A 155 -7.00 19.29 4.95
CA PRO A 155 -7.40 17.96 5.41
C PRO A 155 -7.72 16.99 4.27
N THR A 156 -8.09 17.51 3.10
CA THR A 156 -8.49 16.78 1.89
C THR A 156 -7.60 17.11 0.68
N CYS A 157 -6.48 17.79 0.89
CA CYS A 157 -5.52 18.17 -0.16
C CYS A 157 -6.07 19.08 -1.26
N GLN A 158 -7.08 19.90 -0.96
CA GLN A 158 -7.70 20.80 -1.93
C GLN A 158 -6.92 22.11 -2.12
N GLU A 159 -6.09 22.49 -1.15
CA GLU A 159 -5.42 23.79 -1.14
C GLU A 159 -4.02 23.69 -1.76
N PRO A 160 -3.65 24.53 -2.74
CA PRO A 160 -2.28 24.60 -3.21
C PRO A 160 -1.38 25.26 -2.13
N ARG A 161 -0.19 24.70 -1.90
CA ARG A 161 0.82 25.34 -1.03
C ARG A 161 1.43 26.54 -1.75
N PRO A 162 1.63 27.67 -1.05
CA PRO A 162 2.41 28.78 -1.58
C PRO A 162 3.81 28.30 -1.99
N LYS A 163 4.33 28.76 -3.13
CA LYS A 163 5.74 28.55 -3.46
C LYS A 163 6.58 29.36 -2.46
N PRO A 164 7.68 28.81 -1.91
CA PRO A 164 8.60 29.61 -1.11
C PRO A 164 9.11 30.78 -1.95
N GLY A 165 9.14 31.97 -1.36
CA GLY A 165 9.67 33.17 -1.99
C GLY A 165 11.19 33.09 -2.18
N PRO A 166 11.78 33.98 -2.98
CA PRO A 166 13.22 33.95 -3.31
C PRO A 166 14.19 34.10 -2.12
N GLU A 167 13.72 34.42 -0.91
CA GLU A 167 14.57 34.61 0.28
C GLU A 167 14.83 33.34 1.12
N GLU A 168 14.18 32.20 0.83
CA GLU A 168 14.33 30.98 1.64
C GLU A 168 15.33 29.95 1.06
N THR A 169 16.12 30.32 0.04
CA THR A 169 17.15 29.45 -0.57
C THR A 169 18.59 29.82 -0.21
N ALA A 170 18.81 30.47 0.94
CA ALA A 170 20.15 30.75 1.47
C ALA A 170 20.58 29.72 2.52
#